data_AF-A0A8S9BTI5-F1
#
_entry.id   AF-A0A8S9BTI5-F1
#
_cell.length_a   1.000
_cell.length_b   1.000
_cell.length_c   1.000
_cell.angle_alpha   90.00
_cell.angle_beta   90.00
_cell.angle_gamma   90.00
#
_symmetry.space_group_name_H-M   'P 1'
#
loop_
_entity.id
_entity.type
_entity.pdbx_description
1 polymer ?
#
loop_
_entity_poly.entity_id
_entity_poly.type
_entity_poly.pdbx_seq_one_letter_code
_entity_poly.pdbx_strand_id
1 'polypeptide(L)'
;MEEVIPAMRNRPSTRANFVPARKKPAEVKPIPTRRKTLATKVEEELKAITNPRPKLRLIGSSDKKTEPELSSPLSEVNEVELKEKKLTVEYYKKVAAEASVRWLTLAELKGVPAGIMAKWIHAPMKNHHAGRLGLTRQNGEVSHVTSWAQNPVTRKSLTAWDENVCEYLAAPFKEMITLRATISRVQELLRAQKPIQDDGRKIC
;
A
#
# COMPACT_ATOMS: atom_id res chain seq x y z
N MET A 1 55.07 47.12 36.16
CA MET A 1 55.45 47.41 34.76
C MET A 1 54.75 46.41 33.89
N GLU A 2 54.11 46.94 32.86
CA GLU A 2 52.88 46.44 32.22
C GLU A 2 53.06 45.18 31.34
N GLU A 3 51.97 44.42 31.27
CA GLU A 3 51.74 43.29 30.38
C GLU A 3 51.70 43.75 28.91
N VAL A 4 52.36 43.01 28.01
CA VAL A 4 52.24 43.21 26.57
C VAL A 4 51.57 41.98 25.95
N ILE A 5 50.26 42.10 25.74
CA ILE A 5 49.42 41.19 24.98
C ILE A 5 49.58 41.51 23.49
N PRO A 6 50.01 40.58 22.62
CA PRO A 6 50.05 40.85 21.18
C PRO A 6 48.64 40.81 20.57
N ALA A 7 48.32 41.92 19.90
CA ALA A 7 47.02 42.26 19.34
C ALA A 7 46.50 41.27 18.28
N MET A 8 45.20 40.97 18.40
CA MET A 8 44.39 40.28 17.42
C MET A 8 44.39 41.03 16.08
N ARG A 9 44.84 40.35 15.01
CA ARG A 9 44.67 40.85 13.64
C ARG A 9 43.23 40.63 13.18
N ASN A 10 42.47 41.71 13.20
CA ASN A 10 41.18 41.84 12.53
C ASN A 10 41.32 41.55 11.02
N ARG A 11 40.73 40.45 10.54
CA ARG A 11 40.50 40.26 9.11
C ARG A 11 39.20 40.97 8.71
N PRO A 12 39.24 41.92 7.76
CA PRO A 12 38.01 42.50 7.22
C PRO A 12 37.23 41.43 6.43
N SER A 13 35.98 41.23 6.85
CA SER A 13 34.96 40.44 6.18
C SER A 13 34.54 41.12 4.88
N THR A 14 35.13 40.75 3.75
CA THR A 14 34.61 41.07 2.42
C THR A 14 33.48 40.10 2.06
N ARG A 15 32.30 40.44 2.56
CA ARG A 15 31.01 39.87 2.17
C ARG A 15 30.66 40.36 0.76
N ALA A 16 31.16 39.68 -0.26
CA ALA A 16 30.69 39.89 -1.62
C ALA A 16 29.30 39.23 -1.75
N ASN A 17 28.25 40.06 -1.72
CA ASN A 17 26.89 39.67 -2.03
C ASN A 17 26.81 39.28 -3.51
N PHE A 18 27.02 38.00 -3.81
CA PHE A 18 26.70 37.45 -5.12
C PHE A 18 25.18 37.22 -5.17
N VAL A 19 24.45 38.18 -5.75
CA VAL A 19 23.04 38.04 -6.11
C VAL A 19 23.01 37.37 -7.49
N PRO A 20 22.66 36.07 -7.61
CA PRO A 20 22.46 35.49 -8.93
C PRO A 20 21.26 36.16 -9.58
N ALA A 21 21.45 36.67 -10.80
CA ALA A 21 20.42 37.25 -11.62
C ALA A 21 19.22 36.28 -11.74
N ARG A 22 18.05 36.73 -11.29
CA ARG A 22 16.77 36.04 -11.52
C ARG A 22 16.55 35.89 -13.03
N LYS A 23 16.80 34.70 -13.55
CA LYS A 23 16.23 34.29 -14.85
C LYS A 23 14.71 34.41 -14.73
N LYS A 24 14.11 35.17 -15.63
CA LYS A 24 12.65 35.28 -15.79
C LYS A 24 12.08 33.86 -15.96
N PRO A 25 11.00 33.48 -15.26
CA PRO A 25 10.35 32.20 -15.50
C PRO A 25 9.81 32.18 -16.92
N ALA A 26 10.20 31.14 -17.67
CA ALA A 26 9.62 30.84 -18.96
C ALA A 26 8.11 30.61 -18.78
N GLU A 27 7.33 31.25 -19.64
CA GLU A 27 5.88 31.09 -19.74
C GLU A 27 5.56 29.63 -20.10
N VAL A 28 5.15 28.86 -19.09
CA VAL A 28 4.72 27.47 -19.27
C VAL A 28 3.37 27.48 -19.94
N LYS A 29 3.35 27.20 -21.25
CA LYS A 29 2.13 26.94 -22.00
C LYS A 29 1.38 25.75 -21.34
N PRO A 30 0.06 25.86 -21.09
CA PRO A 30 -0.69 24.79 -20.47
C PRO A 30 -0.69 23.56 -21.38
N ILE A 31 -0.24 22.43 -20.82
CA ILE A 31 -0.33 21.11 -21.43
C ILE A 31 -1.82 20.75 -21.52
N PRO A 32 -2.37 20.43 -22.70
CA PRO A 32 -3.75 19.99 -22.81
C PRO A 32 -3.90 18.64 -22.11
N THR A 33 -4.62 18.64 -20.98
CA THR A 33 -5.06 17.44 -20.26
C THR A 33 -5.99 16.61 -21.14
N ARG A 34 -5.41 15.71 -21.93
CA ARG A 34 -6.13 14.65 -22.64
C ARG A 34 -6.39 13.47 -21.69
N ARG A 35 -7.21 13.70 -20.67
CA ARG A 35 -7.69 12.65 -19.73
C ARG A 35 -9.17 12.85 -19.40
N LYS A 36 -10.01 12.81 -20.43
CA LYS A 36 -11.46 12.60 -20.30
C LYS A 36 -11.95 11.96 -21.59
N THR A 37 -11.90 10.62 -21.73
CA THR A 37 -12.69 9.84 -22.73
C THR A 37 -12.42 8.31 -22.69
N LEU A 38 -12.05 7.72 -21.55
CA LEU A 38 -11.96 6.25 -21.42
C LEU A 38 -12.96 5.65 -20.42
N ALA A 39 -13.54 6.46 -19.53
CA ALA A 39 -14.56 6.01 -18.58
C ALA A 39 -15.96 5.88 -19.22
N THR A 40 -16.26 6.66 -20.26
CA THR A 40 -17.60 6.65 -20.90
C THR A 40 -17.74 5.60 -22.01
N LYS A 41 -16.65 5.06 -22.54
CA LYS A 41 -16.71 4.06 -23.62
C LYS A 41 -16.95 2.63 -23.14
N VAL A 42 -16.61 2.32 -21.88
CA VAL A 42 -16.82 0.99 -21.29
C VAL A 42 -18.25 0.84 -20.75
N GLU A 43 -18.88 1.93 -20.31
CA GLU A 43 -20.29 1.90 -19.85
C GLU A 43 -21.31 1.79 -20.99
N GLU A 44 -20.95 2.21 -22.21
CA GLU A 44 -21.83 2.12 -23.38
C GLU A 44 -21.85 0.71 -24.00
N GLU A 45 -20.72 -0.01 -23.97
CA GLU A 45 -20.64 -1.40 -24.44
C GLU A 45 -21.32 -2.41 -23.49
N LEU A 46 -21.45 -2.09 -22.20
CA LEU A 46 -22.15 -2.94 -21.21
C LEU A 46 -23.68 -2.78 -21.23
N LYS A 47 -24.23 -1.72 -21.86
CA LYS A 47 -25.68 -1.51 -21.99
C LYS A 47 -26.27 -2.07 -23.29
N ALA A 48 -25.44 -2.54 -24.22
CA ALA A 48 -25.89 -3.06 -25.52
C ALA A 48 -26.31 -4.54 -25.52
N ILE A 49 -26.19 -5.26 -24.38
CA ILE A 49 -26.57 -6.69 -24.27
C ILE A 49 -27.99 -6.87 -23.69
N THR A 50 -28.68 -5.80 -23.32
CA THR A 50 -30.07 -5.85 -22.82
C THR A 50 -31.05 -5.35 -23.87
N ASN A 51 -31.37 -6.21 -24.85
CA ASN A 51 -32.64 -6.12 -25.59
C ASN A 51 -33.20 -7.53 -25.77
N PRO A 52 -34.32 -7.89 -25.10
CA PRO A 52 -34.96 -9.18 -25.29
C PRO A 52 -35.68 -9.21 -26.65
N ARG A 53 -35.36 -10.20 -27.50
CA ARG A 53 -36.15 -10.46 -28.71
C ARG A 53 -37.53 -11.03 -28.32
N PRO A 54 -38.64 -10.53 -28.88
CA PRO A 54 -39.97 -11.04 -28.56
C PRO A 54 -40.29 -12.33 -29.33
N LYS A 55 -40.64 -13.35 -28.54
CA LYS A 55 -41.62 -14.45 -28.70
C LYS A 55 -41.78 -15.16 -30.06
N LEU A 56 -41.54 -16.47 -30.02
CA LEU A 56 -42.38 -17.47 -30.69
C LEU A 56 -42.97 -18.39 -29.61
N ARG A 57 -44.30 -18.42 -29.53
CA ARG A 57 -45.07 -19.40 -28.74
C ARG A 57 -45.27 -20.64 -29.62
N LEU A 58 -45.18 -21.84 -29.04
CA LEU A 58 -46.20 -22.89 -29.25
C LEU A 58 -46.04 -24.03 -28.21
N ILE A 59 -47.07 -24.18 -27.38
CA ILE A 59 -47.77 -25.40 -26.92
C ILE A 59 -46.93 -26.61 -26.48
N GLY A 60 -47.16 -27.08 -25.25
CA GLY A 60 -46.99 -28.49 -24.90
C GLY A 60 -46.44 -28.72 -23.49
N SER A 61 -47.34 -29.17 -22.62
CA SER A 61 -47.17 -29.96 -21.39
C SER A 61 -45.76 -30.52 -21.11
N SER A 62 -45.28 -30.39 -19.86
CA SER A 62 -44.85 -31.52 -19.03
C SER A 62 -44.19 -31.02 -17.74
N ASP A 63 -44.61 -31.59 -16.62
CA ASP A 63 -44.00 -31.46 -15.31
C ASP A 63 -42.48 -31.59 -15.37
N LYS A 64 -41.76 -30.56 -14.95
CA LYS A 64 -40.35 -30.70 -14.58
C LYS A 64 -40.13 -30.06 -13.23
N LYS A 65 -40.00 -30.95 -12.23
CA LYS A 65 -39.24 -30.75 -11.01
C LYS A 65 -38.12 -29.76 -11.27
N THR A 66 -38.13 -28.66 -10.52
CA THR A 66 -37.00 -27.77 -10.36
C THR A 66 -35.85 -28.61 -9.80
N GLU A 67 -35.00 -29.15 -10.67
CA GLU A 67 -33.69 -29.62 -10.24
C GLU A 67 -32.95 -28.42 -9.66
N PRO A 68 -32.34 -28.54 -8.47
CA PRO A 68 -31.47 -27.48 -7.99
C PRO A 68 -30.33 -27.35 -8.99
N GLU A 69 -30.15 -26.14 -9.56
CA GLU A 69 -28.99 -25.83 -10.37
C GLU A 69 -27.75 -26.14 -9.52
N LEU A 70 -27.11 -27.26 -9.85
CA LEU A 70 -25.82 -27.64 -9.30
C LEU A 70 -24.83 -26.63 -9.91
N SER A 71 -24.56 -25.54 -9.18
CA SER A 71 -23.48 -24.62 -9.50
C SER A 71 -22.25 -25.47 -9.77
N SER A 72 -21.75 -25.44 -11.01
CA SER A 72 -20.57 -26.24 -11.33
C SER A 72 -19.45 -25.86 -10.36
N PRO A 73 -18.69 -26.82 -9.83
CA PRO A 73 -17.62 -26.55 -8.86
C PRO A 73 -16.56 -25.55 -9.40
N LEU A 74 -16.48 -25.38 -10.72
CA LEU A 74 -15.66 -24.37 -11.38
C LEU A 74 -16.17 -22.92 -11.16
N SER A 75 -17.47 -22.70 -11.06
CA SER A 75 -18.07 -21.38 -10.79
C SER A 75 -17.73 -20.91 -9.37
N GLU A 76 -17.86 -21.81 -8.40
CA GLU A 76 -17.57 -21.50 -7.00
C GLU A 76 -16.08 -21.20 -6.76
N VAL A 77 -15.18 -21.93 -7.42
CA VAL A 77 -13.73 -21.65 -7.37
C VAL A 77 -13.43 -20.27 -7.93
N ASN A 78 -13.98 -19.92 -9.08
CA ASN A 78 -13.76 -18.61 -9.70
C ASN A 78 -14.25 -17.46 -8.81
N GLU A 79 -15.36 -17.64 -8.10
CA GLU A 79 -15.90 -16.65 -7.16
C GLU A 79 -15.00 -16.48 -5.92
N VAL A 80 -14.52 -17.59 -5.35
CA VAL A 80 -13.61 -17.58 -4.19
C VAL A 80 -12.26 -16.97 -4.57
N GLU A 81 -11.71 -17.30 -5.74
CA GLU A 81 -10.48 -16.71 -6.28
C GLU A 81 -10.63 -15.21 -6.53
N LEU A 82 -11.75 -14.78 -7.11
CA LEU A 82 -12.02 -13.36 -7.32
C LEU A 82 -12.12 -12.60 -5.99
N LYS A 83 -12.76 -13.19 -4.98
CA LYS A 83 -12.86 -12.62 -3.64
C LYS A 83 -11.47 -12.51 -2.99
N GLU A 84 -10.65 -13.56 -3.05
CA GLU A 84 -9.28 -13.56 -2.53
C GLU A 84 -8.44 -12.46 -3.18
N LYS A 85 -8.53 -12.32 -4.51
CA LYS A 85 -7.78 -11.31 -5.26
C LYS A 85 -8.18 -9.89 -4.85
N LYS A 86 -9.48 -9.62 -4.75
CA LYS A 86 -9.99 -8.31 -4.30
C LYS A 86 -9.52 -7.98 -2.89
N LEU A 87 -9.64 -8.94 -1.97
CA LEU A 87 -9.24 -8.76 -0.58
C LEU A 87 -7.73 -8.53 -0.45
N THR A 88 -6.92 -9.26 -1.21
CA THR A 88 -5.46 -9.08 -1.26
C THR A 88 -5.08 -7.68 -1.73
N VAL A 89 -5.70 -7.19 -2.81
CA VAL A 89 -5.44 -5.84 -3.33
C VAL A 89 -5.84 -4.79 -2.30
N GLU A 90 -7.00 -4.94 -1.67
CA GLU A 90 -7.46 -4.00 -0.64
C GLU A 90 -6.57 -4.01 0.60
N TYR A 91 -6.14 -5.18 1.05
CA TYR A 91 -5.24 -5.35 2.18
C TYR A 91 -3.93 -4.59 1.97
N TYR A 92 -3.22 -4.86 0.87
CA TYR A 92 -1.94 -4.20 0.60
C TYR A 92 -2.10 -2.72 0.28
N LYS A 93 -3.23 -2.30 -0.29
CA LYS A 93 -3.56 -0.88 -0.46
C LYS A 93 -3.68 -0.17 0.89
N LYS A 94 -4.31 -0.80 1.89
CA LYS A 94 -4.41 -0.26 3.26
C LYS A 94 -3.03 -0.22 3.94
N VAL A 95 -2.24 -1.29 3.84
CA VAL A 95 -0.86 -1.31 4.36
C VAL A 95 -0.01 -0.19 3.76
N ALA A 96 -0.12 0.05 2.45
CA ALA A 96 0.64 1.11 1.77
C ALA A 96 0.12 2.52 2.08
N ALA A 97 -1.18 2.66 2.36
CA ALA A 97 -1.80 3.92 2.75
C ALA A 97 -1.55 4.29 4.22
N GLU A 98 -1.00 3.37 5.01
CA GLU A 98 -0.69 3.59 6.42
C GLU A 98 0.34 4.73 6.58
N ALA A 99 -0.13 5.86 7.11
CA ALA A 99 0.64 7.10 7.26
C ALA A 99 0.72 7.54 8.73
N SER A 100 0.58 6.60 9.68
CA SER A 100 0.69 6.86 11.10
C SER A 100 2.04 7.49 11.45
N VAL A 101 2.03 8.54 12.28
CA VAL A 101 3.24 9.23 12.73
C VAL A 101 3.36 9.10 14.25
N ARG A 102 4.53 8.67 14.71
CA ARG A 102 4.88 8.66 16.14
C ARG A 102 5.69 9.91 16.48
N TRP A 103 5.17 10.71 17.40
CA TRP A 103 5.82 11.96 17.83
C TRP A 103 6.67 11.74 19.07
N LEU A 104 7.98 11.91 18.94
CA LEU A 104 8.99 11.71 19.97
C LEU A 104 9.63 13.03 20.38
N THR A 105 10.08 13.11 21.63
CA THR A 105 10.89 14.20 22.15
C THR A 105 12.38 13.97 21.85
N LEU A 106 13.17 15.05 21.91
CA LEU A 106 14.64 14.95 21.79
C LEU A 106 15.26 14.06 22.88
N ALA A 107 14.67 14.04 24.08
CA ALA A 107 15.13 13.17 25.17
C ALA A 107 14.93 11.68 24.84
N GLU A 108 13.81 11.34 24.19
CA GLU A 108 13.54 9.96 23.76
C GLU A 108 14.47 9.51 22.63
N LEU A 109 14.92 10.45 21.78
CA LEU A 109 15.83 10.23 20.65
C LEU A 109 17.31 10.34 21.00
N LYS A 110 17.65 10.38 22.28
CA LYS A 110 19.05 10.44 22.73
C LYS A 110 19.86 9.27 22.15
N GLY A 111 20.97 9.60 21.49
CA GLY A 111 21.87 8.64 20.82
C GLY A 111 21.65 8.50 19.32
N VAL A 112 20.53 8.99 18.77
CA VAL A 112 20.26 8.96 17.33
C VAL A 112 21.11 10.03 16.62
N PRO A 113 21.91 9.66 15.61
CA PRO A 113 22.72 10.61 14.85
C PRO A 113 21.86 11.70 14.17
N ALA A 114 22.35 12.94 14.16
CA ALA A 114 21.65 14.06 13.53
C ALA A 114 21.37 13.84 12.03
N GLY A 115 22.23 13.12 11.32
CA GLY A 115 22.01 12.75 9.92
C GLY A 115 20.83 11.81 9.69
N ILE A 116 20.49 10.97 10.69
CA ILE A 116 19.28 10.14 10.67
C ILE A 116 18.06 11.00 11.00
N MET A 117 18.17 11.85 12.02
CA MET A 117 17.08 12.76 12.40
C MET A 117 16.70 13.72 11.27
N ALA A 118 17.68 14.32 10.58
CA ALA A 118 17.42 15.29 9.53
C ALA A 118 16.78 14.68 8.26
N LYS A 119 17.05 13.41 7.99
CA LYS A 119 16.51 12.76 6.80
C LYS A 119 15.11 12.19 7.03
N TRP A 120 14.82 11.69 8.23
CA TRP A 120 13.71 10.74 8.45
C TRP A 120 12.70 11.19 9.48
N ILE A 121 12.96 12.30 10.17
CA ILE A 121 12.06 12.83 11.17
C ILE A 121 11.37 14.07 10.62
N HIS A 122 10.05 14.00 10.54
CA HIS A 122 9.21 15.13 10.19
C HIS A 122 9.25 16.20 11.28
N ALA A 123 9.49 17.43 10.85
CA ALA A 123 9.34 18.58 11.71
C ALA A 123 7.86 18.77 12.10
N PRO A 124 7.59 19.27 13.32
CA PRO A 124 6.22 19.51 13.76
C PRO A 124 5.56 20.57 12.88
N MET A 125 4.26 20.38 12.59
CA MET A 125 3.47 21.43 11.93
C MET A 125 3.35 22.63 12.87
N LYS A 126 3.27 23.86 12.30
CA LYS A 126 3.07 25.07 13.12
C LYS A 126 1.86 24.86 14.05
N ASN A 127 2.12 24.92 15.35
CA ASN A 127 1.16 24.81 16.45
C ASN A 127 0.72 23.38 16.86
N HIS A 128 1.20 22.32 16.23
CA HIS A 128 0.97 20.94 16.66
C HIS A 128 2.29 20.20 16.92
N HIS A 129 2.38 19.49 18.04
CA HIS A 129 3.57 18.71 18.43
C HIS A 129 4.87 19.54 18.60
N ALA A 130 4.75 20.77 19.07
CA ALA A 130 5.90 21.65 19.32
C ALA A 130 6.99 20.97 20.15
N GLY A 131 8.24 21.07 19.71
CA GLY A 131 9.40 20.44 20.36
C GLY A 131 9.47 18.91 20.18
N ARG A 132 8.59 18.31 19.37
CA ARG A 132 8.63 16.90 19.01
C ARG A 132 8.99 16.69 17.55
N LEU A 133 9.37 15.46 17.29
CA LEU A 133 9.99 14.96 16.08
C LEU A 133 9.17 13.75 15.65
N GLY A 134 8.58 13.81 14.45
CA GLY A 134 7.65 12.80 13.95
C GLY A 134 8.35 11.70 13.16
N LEU A 135 8.17 10.45 13.55
CA LEU A 135 8.68 9.27 12.85
C LEU A 135 7.54 8.59 12.09
N THR A 136 7.73 8.30 10.80
CA THR A 136 6.77 7.51 10.04
C THR A 136 7.19 6.04 10.03
N ARG A 137 6.24 5.17 9.68
CA ARG A 137 6.53 3.75 9.51
C ARG A 137 7.26 3.43 8.20
N GLN A 138 7.18 4.33 7.22
CA GLN A 138 7.60 4.00 5.86
C GLN A 138 9.11 3.75 5.79
N ASN A 139 9.56 2.94 4.83
CA ASN A 139 10.97 2.74 4.47
C ASN A 139 11.91 2.18 5.56
N GLY A 140 11.39 1.51 6.60
CA GLY A 140 12.22 0.90 7.64
C GLY A 140 12.82 1.91 8.63
N GLU A 141 12.26 3.12 8.69
CA GLU A 141 12.73 4.22 9.54
C GLU A 141 12.78 3.83 11.03
N VAL A 142 11.82 3.02 11.49
CA VAL A 142 11.71 2.61 12.90
C VAL A 142 12.85 1.71 13.35
N SER A 143 13.24 0.72 12.53
CA SER A 143 14.30 -0.23 12.89
C SER A 143 15.66 0.46 13.04
N HIS A 144 15.91 1.48 12.22
CA HIS A 144 17.11 2.28 12.33
C HIS A 144 17.07 3.24 13.52
N VAL A 145 15.96 3.93 13.80
CA VAL A 145 15.89 4.81 14.99
C VAL A 145 16.05 4.00 16.27
N THR A 146 15.42 2.82 16.34
CA THR A 146 15.51 1.93 17.50
C THR A 146 16.92 1.35 17.71
N SER A 147 17.73 1.17 16.66
CA SER A 147 19.11 0.67 16.81
C SER A 147 20.06 1.67 17.46
N TRP A 148 19.81 2.98 17.29
CA TRP A 148 20.65 4.05 17.86
C TRP A 148 20.11 4.63 19.18
N ALA A 149 18.80 4.54 19.41
CA ALA A 149 18.18 5.12 20.59
C ALA A 149 18.73 4.48 21.89
N GLN A 150 19.31 5.27 22.77
CA GLN A 150 19.89 4.79 24.04
C GLN A 150 18.82 4.38 25.05
N ASN A 151 17.66 5.04 25.04
CA ASN A 151 16.59 4.76 25.99
C ASN A 151 15.87 3.43 25.65
N PRO A 152 15.94 2.41 26.53
CA PRO A 152 15.28 1.12 26.30
C PRO A 152 13.75 1.23 26.21
N VAL A 153 13.15 2.16 26.94
CA VAL A 153 11.70 2.39 26.92
C VAL A 153 11.28 2.93 25.55
N THR A 154 12.06 3.87 24.99
CA THR A 154 11.82 4.35 23.62
C THR A 154 11.90 3.21 22.62
N ARG A 155 12.96 2.39 22.67
CA ARG A 155 13.12 1.24 21.75
C ARG A 155 11.91 0.31 21.81
N LYS A 156 11.54 -0.14 23.01
CA LYS A 156 10.40 -1.05 23.21
C LYS A 156 9.09 -0.45 22.69
N SER A 157 8.83 0.83 23.02
CA SER A 157 7.59 1.49 22.59
C SER A 157 7.52 1.70 21.07
N LEU A 158 8.66 1.97 20.42
CA LEU A 158 8.73 2.14 18.97
C LEU A 158 8.53 0.81 18.23
N THR A 159 9.19 -0.26 18.70
CA THR A 159 8.99 -1.61 18.14
C THR A 159 7.54 -2.04 18.29
N ALA A 160 6.95 -1.90 19.49
CA ALA A 160 5.56 -2.25 19.72
C ALA A 160 4.60 -1.42 18.84
N TRP A 161 4.88 -0.14 18.62
CA TRP A 161 4.07 0.68 17.74
C TRP A 161 4.17 0.23 16.27
N ASP A 162 5.37 -0.06 15.76
CA ASP A 162 5.56 -0.51 14.38
C ASP A 162 4.91 -1.88 14.09
N GLU A 163 4.99 -2.80 15.05
CA GLU A 163 4.38 -4.13 14.95
C GLU A 163 2.84 -4.09 14.97
N ASN A 164 2.25 -3.13 15.70
CA ASN A 164 0.80 -3.09 15.93
C ASN A 164 0.06 -2.00 15.14
N VAL A 165 0.76 -1.18 14.35
CA VAL A 165 0.14 -0.08 13.60
C VAL A 165 -0.98 -0.56 12.65
N CYS A 166 -0.79 -1.74 12.07
CA CYS A 166 -1.76 -2.36 11.16
C CYS A 166 -2.63 -3.43 11.85
N GLU A 167 -2.80 -3.41 13.18
CA GLU A 167 -3.56 -4.44 13.92
C GLU A 167 -4.99 -4.62 13.39
N TYR A 168 -5.64 -3.53 12.95
CA TYR A 168 -6.96 -3.55 12.34
C TYR A 168 -7.05 -4.40 11.06
N LEU A 169 -5.91 -4.74 10.44
CA LEU A 169 -5.81 -5.60 9.27
C LEU A 169 -5.67 -7.10 9.61
N ALA A 170 -5.62 -7.48 10.89
CA ALA A 170 -5.51 -8.89 11.29
C ALA A 170 -6.72 -9.73 10.81
N ALA A 171 -7.94 -9.18 10.89
CA ALA A 171 -9.15 -9.86 10.42
C ALA A 171 -9.15 -10.12 8.90
N PRO A 172 -8.92 -9.12 8.02
CA PRO A 172 -8.85 -9.37 6.57
C PRO A 172 -7.68 -10.29 6.20
N PHE A 173 -6.56 -10.23 6.92
CA PHE A 173 -5.46 -11.19 6.70
C PHE A 173 -5.92 -12.64 6.97
N LYS A 174 -6.60 -12.88 8.09
CA LYS A 174 -7.15 -14.21 8.43
C LYS A 174 -8.14 -14.69 7.37
N GLU A 175 -8.99 -13.81 6.86
CA GLU A 175 -9.92 -14.14 5.78
C GLU A 175 -9.16 -14.53 4.50
N MET A 176 -8.10 -13.80 4.11
CA MET A 176 -7.25 -14.18 2.97
C MET A 176 -6.67 -15.58 3.10
N ILE A 177 -6.12 -15.92 4.28
CA ILE A 177 -5.55 -17.25 4.54
C ILE A 177 -6.63 -18.34 4.43
N THR A 178 -7.81 -18.07 4.97
CA THR A 178 -8.94 -19.01 4.91
C THR A 178 -9.38 -19.25 3.46
N LEU A 179 -9.50 -18.18 2.66
CA LEU A 179 -9.84 -18.28 1.23
C LEU A 179 -8.80 -19.08 0.45
N ARG A 180 -7.51 -18.85 0.70
CA ARG A 180 -6.42 -19.63 0.07
C ARG A 180 -6.49 -21.10 0.42
N ALA A 181 -6.76 -21.43 1.69
CA ALA A 181 -6.93 -22.81 2.12
C ALA A 181 -8.13 -23.48 1.42
N THR A 182 -9.23 -22.76 1.25
CA THR A 182 -10.40 -23.25 0.50
C THR A 182 -10.06 -23.49 -0.97
N ILE A 183 -9.38 -22.54 -1.63
CA ILE A 183 -8.96 -22.66 -3.03
C ILE A 183 -8.07 -23.90 -3.20
N SER A 184 -7.07 -24.10 -2.33
CA SER A 184 -6.18 -25.26 -2.39
C SER A 184 -6.94 -26.58 -2.27
N ARG A 185 -7.89 -26.68 -1.32
CA ARG A 185 -8.70 -27.89 -1.14
C ARG A 185 -9.55 -28.21 -2.37
N VAL A 186 -10.20 -27.20 -2.95
CA VAL A 186 -11.06 -27.44 -4.13
C VAL A 186 -10.22 -27.79 -5.35
N GLN A 187 -9.06 -27.17 -5.53
CA GLN A 187 -8.12 -27.50 -6.60
C GLN A 187 -7.59 -28.95 -6.47
N GLU A 188 -7.33 -29.44 -5.26
CA GLU A 188 -6.96 -30.84 -5.03
C GLU A 188 -8.08 -31.82 -5.41
N LEU A 189 -9.33 -31.52 -5.01
CA LEU A 189 -10.49 -32.34 -5.38
C LEU A 189 -10.72 -32.37 -6.90
N LEU A 190 -10.56 -31.24 -7.58
CA LEU A 190 -10.67 -31.15 -9.05
C LEU A 190 -9.55 -31.95 -9.75
N ARG A 191 -8.34 -32.00 -9.17
CA ARG A 191 -7.26 -32.87 -9.69
C ARG A 191 -7.58 -34.34 -9.48
N ALA A 192 -8.13 -34.72 -8.33
CA ALA A 192 -8.51 -36.09 -8.03
C ALA A 192 -9.66 -36.61 -8.93
N GLN A 193 -10.53 -35.71 -9.41
CA GLN A 193 -11.64 -36.06 -10.31
C GLN A 193 -11.23 -36.17 -11.79
N LYS A 194 -10.03 -35.73 -12.20
CA LYS A 194 -9.59 -35.96 -13.57
C LYS A 194 -9.29 -37.45 -13.73
N PRO A 195 -10.02 -38.19 -14.58
CA PRO A 195 -9.66 -39.57 -14.86
C PRO A 195 -8.24 -39.57 -15.43
N ILE A 196 -7.42 -40.51 -14.97
CA ILE A 196 -6.17 -40.87 -15.61
C ILE A 196 -6.56 -41.18 -17.06
N GLN A 197 -6.26 -40.27 -17.98
CA GLN A 197 -6.24 -40.63 -19.39
C GLN A 197 -5.10 -41.62 -19.51
N ASP A 198 -5.47 -42.89 -19.45
CA ASP A 198 -4.60 -44.00 -19.78
C ASP A 198 -4.30 -43.85 -21.27
N ASP A 199 -3.27 -43.05 -21.56
CA ASP A 199 -2.71 -42.88 -22.90
C ASP A 199 -2.29 -44.27 -23.35
N GLY A 200 -3.18 -44.91 -24.12
CA GLY A 200 -3.08 -46.27 -24.60
C GLY A 200 -1.82 -46.51 -25.42
N ARG A 201 -0.67 -46.58 -24.76
CA ARG A 201 0.54 -47.21 -25.25
C ARG A 201 0.23 -48.69 -25.27
N LYS A 202 -0.33 -49.14 -26.40
CA LYS A 202 -0.17 -50.51 -26.87
C LYS A 202 1.32 -50.81 -26.82
N ILE A 203 1.72 -51.57 -25.81
CA ILE A 203 3.00 -52.25 -25.78
C ILE A 203 2.86 -53.31 -26.86
N CYS A 204 3.50 -53.07 -28.00
CA CYS A 204 3.67 -54.06 -29.07
C CYS A 204 4.46 -55.27 -28.56
#